data_AF-A0A7K6B2L9-F1
#
_entry.id   AF-A0A7K6B2L9-F1
#
_cell.length_a   1.000
_cell.length_b   1.000
_cell.length_c   1.000
_cell.angle_alpha   90.00
_cell.angle_beta   90.00
_cell.angle_gamma   90.00
#
_symmetry.space_group_name_H-M   'P 1'
#
loop_
_entity.id
_entity.type
_entity.pdbx_description
1 polymer ?
#
loop_
_entity_poly.entity_id
_entity_poly.type
_entity_poly.pdbx_seq_one_letter_code
_entity_poly.pdbx_strand_id
1 'polypeptide(L)'
;LLFLWSITVSIFGIGGLLGSAGSRYLTVKYGKKKCLLCNNLLMIAAASIMGFSKIAQSFEMILIGRFLCGISAGLSVPLHHQYTGEISPKKLRGFANSTSSFFWSLGKAMGQIAGQRELLGSQSLWPVLMAFSGLPALVQLVTLPFFPESPPYLLMHKGDQEGCRKAIRQLWGEGQHQADIDDIMKEKATMKNTKILSVLELMKEPAFRWQLYMIVILTATIQLCGINAV
;
A
#
# COMPACT_ATOMS: atom_id res chain seq x y z
N LEU A 1 -12.91 -6.99 28.93
CA LEU A 1 -12.65 -7.81 27.73
C LEU A 1 -13.12 -7.11 26.45
N LEU A 2 -14.40 -6.75 26.32
CA LEU A 2 -14.91 -6.02 25.14
C LEU A 2 -14.18 -4.69 24.86
N PHE A 3 -13.91 -3.89 25.89
CA PHE A 3 -13.20 -2.62 25.74
C PHE A 3 -11.76 -2.79 25.20
N LEU A 4 -11.02 -3.77 25.74
CA LEU A 4 -9.66 -4.09 25.28
C LEU A 4 -9.66 -4.61 23.83
N TRP A 5 -10.65 -5.43 23.48
CA TRP A 5 -10.85 -5.90 22.11
C TRP A 5 -11.13 -4.74 21.16
N SER A 6 -12.04 -3.83 21.51
CA SER A 6 -12.37 -2.66 20.71
C SER A 6 -11.16 -1.74 20.51
N ILE A 7 -10.34 -1.51 21.54
CA ILE A 7 -9.10 -0.74 21.41
C ILE A 7 -8.12 -1.43 20.43
N THR A 8 -7.99 -2.76 20.52
CA THR A 8 -7.10 -3.54 19.66
C THR A 8 -7.51 -3.47 18.19
N VAL A 9 -8.80 -3.43 17.91
CA VAL A 9 -9.31 -3.27 16.54
C VAL A 9 -9.13 -1.82 16.07
N SER A 10 -9.48 -0.84 16.91
CA SER A 10 -9.40 0.58 16.55
C SER A 10 -7.98 1.10 16.34
N ILE A 11 -6.98 0.57 17.06
CA ILE A 11 -5.58 1.03 16.93
C ILE A 11 -5.00 0.74 15.53
N PHE A 12 -5.51 -0.30 14.84
CA PHE A 12 -5.15 -0.57 13.45
C PHE A 12 -5.58 0.58 12.53
N GLY A 13 -6.79 1.13 12.73
CA GLY A 13 -7.27 2.29 11.98
C GLY A 13 -6.44 3.55 12.23
N ILE A 14 -6.05 3.80 13.49
CA ILE A 14 -5.16 4.90 13.86
C ILE A 14 -3.79 4.74 13.17
N GLY A 15 -3.22 3.53 13.20
CA GLY A 15 -2.00 3.22 12.47
C GLY A 15 -2.13 3.50 10.96
N GLY A 16 -3.25 3.07 10.36
CA GLY A 16 -3.54 3.29 8.94
C GLY A 16 -3.65 4.78 8.57
N LEU A 17 -4.22 5.60 9.44
CA LEU A 17 -4.28 7.05 9.26
C LEU A 17 -2.87 7.66 9.27
N LEU A 18 -2.03 7.29 10.23
CA LEU A 18 -0.65 7.78 10.31
C LEU A 18 0.20 7.31 9.11
N GLY A 19 0.05 6.05 8.71
CA GLY A 19 0.74 5.49 7.55
C GLY A 19 0.33 6.19 6.25
N SER A 20 -0.96 6.41 6.03
CA SER A 20 -1.45 7.07 4.81
C SER A 20 -1.04 8.55 4.74
N ALA A 21 -1.08 9.28 5.86
CA ALA A 21 -0.61 10.67 5.95
C ALA A 21 0.89 10.80 5.60
N GLY A 22 1.72 9.85 6.07
CA GLY A 22 3.16 9.83 5.76
C GLY A 22 3.51 9.32 4.36
N SER A 23 2.61 8.59 3.70
CA SER A 23 2.89 7.89 2.43
C SER A 23 3.38 8.84 1.33
N ARG A 24 2.77 10.01 1.18
CA ARG A 24 3.13 11.00 0.15
C ARG A 24 4.56 11.49 0.33
N TYR A 25 4.91 11.90 1.56
CA TYR A 25 6.24 12.41 1.87
C TYR A 25 7.32 11.35 1.66
N LEU A 26 7.08 10.13 2.18
CA LEU A 26 8.01 9.01 2.04
C LEU A 26 8.24 8.64 0.57
N THR A 27 7.17 8.59 -0.22
CA THR A 27 7.23 8.21 -1.63
C THR A 27 8.04 9.20 -2.46
N VAL A 28 7.87 10.50 -2.22
CA VAL A 28 8.62 11.55 -2.93
C VAL A 28 10.09 11.51 -2.52
N LYS A 29 10.39 11.35 -1.22
CA LYS A 29 11.77 11.39 -0.71
C LYS A 29 12.58 10.14 -1.05
N TYR A 30 12.03 8.96 -0.82
CA TYR A 30 12.78 7.69 -0.91
C TYR A 30 12.45 6.87 -2.17
N GLY A 31 11.39 7.21 -2.88
CA GLY A 31 10.91 6.44 -4.02
C GLY A 31 10.03 5.25 -3.62
N LYS A 32 9.12 4.87 -4.52
CA LYS A 32 8.08 3.86 -4.27
C LYS A 32 8.66 2.51 -3.87
N LYS A 33 9.70 2.04 -4.60
CA LYS A 33 10.31 0.72 -4.36
C LYS A 33 10.94 0.62 -2.97
N LYS A 34 11.71 1.62 -2.55
CA LYS A 34 12.32 1.65 -1.21
C LYS A 34 11.29 1.75 -0.11
N CYS A 35 10.23 2.53 -0.33
CA CYS A 35 9.10 2.60 0.61
C CYS A 35 8.39 1.24 0.76
N LEU A 36 8.14 0.53 -0.35
CA LEU A 36 7.57 -0.82 -0.31
C LEU A 36 8.49 -1.84 0.39
N LEU A 37 9.81 -1.77 0.17
CA LEU A 37 10.78 -2.61 0.90
C LEU A 37 10.75 -2.35 2.42
N CYS A 38 10.80 -1.09 2.82
CA CYS A 38 10.71 -0.69 4.23
C CYS A 38 9.38 -1.11 4.85
N ASN A 39 8.29 -1.00 4.08
CA ASN A 39 6.96 -1.45 4.50
C ASN A 39 6.92 -2.96 4.77
N ASN A 40 7.52 -3.78 3.90
CA ASN A 40 7.58 -5.22 4.11
C ASN A 40 8.38 -5.58 5.37
N LEU A 41 9.48 -4.87 5.66
CA LEU A 41 10.23 -5.05 6.91
C LEU A 41 9.38 -4.70 8.13
N LEU A 42 8.61 -3.61 8.06
CA LEU A 42 7.69 -3.21 9.12
C LEU A 42 6.61 -4.27 9.36
N MET A 43 6.06 -4.86 8.28
CA MET A 43 5.08 -5.92 8.35
C MET A 43 5.65 -7.20 8.99
N ILE A 44 6.87 -7.59 8.62
CA ILE A 44 7.54 -8.76 9.20
C ILE A 44 7.82 -8.55 10.68
N ALA A 45 8.27 -7.35 11.07
CA ALA A 45 8.46 -7.00 12.47
C ALA A 45 7.14 -7.07 13.25
N ALA A 46 6.06 -6.50 12.71
CA ALA A 46 4.74 -6.55 13.32
C ALA A 46 4.22 -7.98 13.47
N ALA A 47 4.32 -8.81 12.42
CA ALA A 47 3.94 -10.21 12.45
C ALA A 47 4.75 -11.02 13.47
N SER A 48 6.05 -10.73 13.60
CA SER A 48 6.93 -11.38 14.59
C SER A 48 6.53 -11.00 16.01
N ILE A 49 6.33 -9.71 16.30
CA ILE A 49 5.88 -9.22 17.61
C ILE A 49 4.56 -9.88 18.02
N MET A 50 3.62 -10.02 17.07
CA MET A 50 2.33 -10.67 17.32
C MET A 50 2.45 -12.20 17.44
N GLY A 51 3.37 -12.83 16.74
CA GLY A 51 3.63 -14.27 16.85
C GLY A 51 4.22 -14.66 18.22
N PHE A 52 5.13 -13.83 18.76
CA PHE A 52 5.76 -14.06 20.06
C PHE A 52 4.91 -13.64 21.26
N SER A 53 3.79 -12.93 21.06
CA SER A 53 3.00 -12.38 22.16
C SER A 53 2.43 -13.46 23.10
N LYS A 54 2.15 -14.67 22.59
CA LYS A 54 1.67 -15.80 23.41
C LYS A 54 2.75 -16.35 24.34
N ILE A 55 4.01 -16.35 23.90
CA ILE A 55 5.15 -16.77 24.72
C ILE A 55 5.43 -15.72 25.81
N ALA A 56 5.31 -14.44 25.45
CA ALA A 56 5.52 -13.33 26.37
C ALA A 56 4.34 -13.03 27.32
N GLN A 57 3.19 -13.68 27.14
CA GLN A 57 1.95 -13.45 27.90
C GLN A 57 1.54 -11.95 28.00
N SER A 58 1.94 -11.14 27.01
CA SER A 58 1.72 -9.69 27.01
C SER A 58 0.70 -9.28 25.95
N PHE A 59 -0.38 -8.66 26.42
CA PHE A 59 -1.40 -8.03 25.57
C PHE A 59 -0.86 -6.79 24.83
N GLU A 60 0.11 -6.09 25.42
CA GLU A 60 0.70 -4.87 24.86
C GLU A 60 1.42 -5.15 23.53
N MET A 61 2.05 -6.33 23.39
CA MET A 61 2.68 -6.75 22.14
C MET A 61 1.67 -6.90 21.00
N ILE A 62 0.46 -7.39 21.28
CA ILE A 62 -0.62 -7.48 20.29
C ILE A 62 -1.05 -6.08 19.86
N LEU A 63 -1.18 -5.16 20.83
CA LEU A 63 -1.57 -3.79 20.57
C LEU A 63 -0.56 -3.06 19.69
N ILE A 64 0.74 -3.16 20.02
CA ILE A 64 1.84 -2.59 19.24
C ILE A 64 1.89 -3.22 17.84
N GLY A 65 1.78 -4.55 17.75
CA GLY A 65 1.76 -5.25 16.47
C GLY A 65 0.63 -4.80 15.56
N ARG A 66 -0.59 -4.66 16.11
CA ARG A 66 -1.76 -4.14 15.36
C ARG A 66 -1.57 -2.71 14.89
N PHE A 67 -0.97 -1.86 15.71
CA PHE A 67 -0.64 -0.48 15.34
C PHE A 67 0.37 -0.44 14.17
N LEU A 68 1.44 -1.24 14.25
CA LEU A 68 2.45 -1.34 13.19
C LEU A 68 1.88 -1.93 11.90
N CYS A 69 1.05 -2.98 11.99
CA CYS A 69 0.31 -3.51 10.85
C CYS A 69 -0.60 -2.44 10.22
N GLY A 70 -1.24 -1.61 11.03
CA GLY A 70 -2.04 -0.47 10.59
C GLY A 70 -1.21 0.52 9.79
N ILE A 71 -0.07 0.96 10.32
CA ILE A 71 0.87 1.85 9.61
C ILE A 71 1.31 1.22 8.29
N SER A 72 1.65 -0.07 8.32
CA SER A 72 2.07 -0.81 7.15
C SER A 72 0.98 -0.83 6.07
N ALA A 73 -0.26 -1.15 6.43
CA ALA A 73 -1.40 -1.16 5.52
C ALA A 73 -1.71 0.24 4.96
N GLY A 74 -1.68 1.26 5.80
CA GLY A 74 -1.91 2.65 5.39
C GLY A 74 -0.87 3.19 4.41
N LEU A 75 0.36 2.70 4.49
CA LEU A 75 1.43 3.00 3.52
C LEU A 75 1.30 2.15 2.25
N SER A 76 1.04 0.85 2.37
CA SER A 76 1.13 -0.10 1.25
C SER A 76 0.01 0.04 0.24
N VAL A 77 -1.23 0.27 0.68
CA VAL A 77 -2.40 0.39 -0.20
C VAL A 77 -2.23 1.50 -1.25
N PRO A 78 -1.99 2.78 -0.87
CA PRO A 78 -1.81 3.84 -1.86
C PRO A 78 -0.56 3.62 -2.71
N LEU A 79 0.53 3.13 -2.12
CA LEU A 79 1.77 2.82 -2.83
C LEU A 79 1.57 1.77 -3.91
N HIS A 80 0.81 0.70 -3.61
CA HIS A 80 0.59 -0.39 -4.54
C HIS A 80 -0.27 0.04 -5.73
N HIS A 81 -1.35 0.79 -5.48
CA HIS A 81 -2.19 1.34 -6.56
C HIS A 81 -1.40 2.33 -7.44
N GLN A 82 -0.60 3.21 -6.83
CA GLN A 82 0.24 4.14 -7.59
C GLN A 82 1.31 3.41 -8.39
N TYR A 83 2.00 2.44 -7.78
CA TYR A 83 3.03 1.68 -8.46
C TYR A 83 2.46 0.88 -9.64
N THR A 84 1.35 0.18 -9.43
CA THR A 84 0.65 -0.60 -10.47
C THR A 84 0.18 0.28 -11.62
N GLY A 85 -0.38 1.47 -11.32
CA GLY A 85 -0.78 2.43 -12.34
C GLY A 85 0.38 3.00 -13.17
N GLU A 86 1.55 3.16 -12.55
CA GLU A 86 2.74 3.72 -13.22
C GLU A 86 3.52 2.69 -14.05
N ILE A 87 3.56 1.43 -13.63
CA ILE A 87 4.20 0.35 -14.40
C ILE A 87 3.32 -0.18 -15.53
N SER A 88 2.01 0.04 -15.46
CA SER A 88 1.07 -0.48 -16.46
C SER A 88 0.96 0.43 -17.69
N PRO A 89 0.90 -0.15 -18.91
CA PRO A 89 0.71 0.64 -20.12
C PRO A 89 -0.67 1.31 -20.08
N LYS A 90 -0.80 2.52 -20.65
CA LYS A 90 -1.99 3.37 -20.53
C LYS A 90 -3.31 2.63 -20.82
N LYS A 91 -3.29 1.74 -21.81
CA LYS A 91 -4.45 0.92 -22.24
C LYS A 91 -4.90 -0.12 -21.20
N LEU A 92 -3.99 -0.60 -20.35
CA LEU A 92 -4.24 -1.68 -19.39
C LEU A 92 -4.21 -1.22 -17.93
N ARG A 93 -4.00 0.07 -17.65
CA ARG A 93 -3.98 0.62 -16.28
C ARG A 93 -5.23 0.28 -15.49
N GLY A 94 -6.40 0.36 -16.11
CA GLY A 94 -7.67 -0.01 -15.49
C GLY A 94 -7.70 -1.48 -15.09
N PHE A 95 -7.33 -2.37 -16.02
CA PHE A 95 -7.28 -3.81 -15.77
C PHE A 95 -6.28 -4.18 -14.66
N ALA A 96 -5.08 -3.62 -14.69
CA ALA A 96 -4.06 -3.87 -13.68
C ALA A 96 -4.51 -3.44 -12.27
N ASN A 97 -5.16 -2.27 -12.16
CA ASN A 97 -5.72 -1.81 -10.89
C ASN A 97 -6.86 -2.71 -10.40
N SER A 98 -7.71 -3.20 -11.32
CA SER A 98 -8.76 -4.17 -10.97
C SER A 98 -8.17 -5.49 -10.46
N THR A 99 -7.09 -5.98 -11.07
CA THR A 99 -6.37 -7.18 -10.62
C THR A 99 -5.82 -7.00 -9.20
N SER A 100 -5.20 -5.85 -8.87
CA SER A 100 -4.75 -5.57 -7.50
C SER A 100 -5.90 -5.61 -6.50
N SER A 101 -7.05 -5.01 -6.83
CA SER A 101 -8.25 -5.05 -5.97
C SER A 101 -8.81 -6.46 -5.81
N PHE A 102 -8.75 -7.28 -6.87
CA PHE A 102 -9.14 -8.69 -6.81
C PHE A 102 -8.26 -9.47 -5.83
N PHE A 103 -6.93 -9.32 -5.92
CA PHE A 103 -6.00 -9.96 -4.99
C PHE A 103 -6.18 -9.48 -3.55
N TRP A 104 -6.53 -8.21 -3.34
CA TRP A 104 -6.86 -7.69 -2.01
C TRP A 104 -8.08 -8.40 -1.42
N SER A 105 -9.16 -8.53 -2.20
CA SER A 105 -10.36 -9.26 -1.79
C SER A 105 -10.08 -10.76 -1.56
N LEU A 106 -9.26 -11.38 -2.42
CA LEU A 106 -8.85 -12.77 -2.26
C LEU A 106 -8.02 -12.97 -0.97
N GLY A 107 -7.10 -12.06 -0.66
CA GLY A 107 -6.33 -12.07 0.58
C GLY A 107 -7.22 -11.97 1.82
N LYS A 108 -8.23 -11.08 1.79
CA LYS A 108 -9.24 -11.02 2.86
C LYS A 108 -9.99 -12.34 3.00
N ALA A 109 -10.45 -12.93 1.90
CA ALA A 109 -11.16 -14.21 1.91
C ALA A 109 -10.28 -15.35 2.48
N MET A 110 -9.03 -15.46 2.04
CA MET A 110 -8.08 -16.44 2.57
C MET A 110 -7.80 -16.22 4.06
N GLY A 111 -7.70 -14.97 4.50
CA GLY A 111 -7.55 -14.63 5.92
C GLY A 111 -8.75 -15.07 6.76
N GLN A 112 -9.97 -14.86 6.27
CA GLN A 112 -11.20 -15.29 6.93
C GLN A 112 -11.33 -16.82 6.98
N ILE A 113 -10.94 -17.52 5.90
CA ILE A 113 -10.91 -18.99 5.85
C ILE A 113 -9.87 -19.53 6.85
N ALA A 114 -8.65 -19.01 6.84
CA ALA A 114 -7.60 -19.42 7.78
C ALA A 114 -7.94 -19.10 9.25
N GLY A 115 -8.74 -18.05 9.47
CA GLY A 115 -9.26 -17.66 10.78
C GLY A 115 -10.36 -18.55 11.36
N GLN A 116 -10.88 -19.52 10.60
CA GLN A 116 -11.86 -20.48 11.11
C GLN A 116 -11.27 -21.30 12.27
N ARG A 117 -12.11 -21.60 13.26
CA ARG A 117 -11.72 -22.35 14.47
C ARG A 117 -11.11 -23.72 14.16
N GLU A 118 -11.53 -24.34 13.06
CA GLU A 118 -11.06 -25.66 12.62
C GLU A 118 -9.67 -25.65 11.99
N LEU A 119 -9.18 -24.48 11.55
CA LEU A 119 -7.89 -24.32 10.88
C LEU A 119 -6.84 -23.72 11.83
N LEU A 120 -6.65 -22.40 11.80
CA LEU A 120 -5.69 -21.70 12.67
C LEU A 120 -6.36 -20.79 13.70
N GLY A 121 -7.70 -20.70 13.71
CA GLY A 121 -8.48 -19.93 14.69
C GLY A 121 -8.61 -20.57 16.07
N SER A 122 -7.97 -21.72 16.31
CA SER A 122 -7.97 -22.39 17.61
C SER A 122 -7.17 -21.60 18.66
N GLN A 123 -7.54 -21.74 19.94
CA GLN A 123 -6.91 -21.05 21.08
C GLN A 123 -5.39 -21.26 21.16
N SER A 124 -4.88 -22.35 20.58
CA SER A 124 -3.46 -22.65 20.54
C SER A 124 -2.73 -22.04 19.34
N LEU A 125 -3.37 -21.91 18.17
CA LEU A 125 -2.73 -21.56 16.88
C LEU A 125 -2.94 -20.11 16.41
N TRP A 126 -3.75 -19.30 17.10
CA TRP A 126 -3.95 -17.90 16.70
C TRP A 126 -2.67 -17.05 16.52
N PRO A 127 -1.56 -17.23 17.26
CA PRO A 127 -0.34 -16.47 17.00
C PRO A 127 0.37 -16.94 15.74
N VAL A 128 0.20 -18.21 15.36
CA VAL A 128 0.73 -18.78 14.12
C VAL A 128 0.00 -18.18 12.92
N LEU A 129 -1.32 -17.99 13.02
CA LEU A 129 -2.10 -17.27 12.02
C LEU A 129 -1.57 -15.84 11.81
N MET A 130 -1.25 -15.14 12.91
CA MET A 130 -0.67 -13.80 12.86
C MET A 130 0.74 -13.80 12.26
N ALA A 131 1.58 -14.75 12.65
CA ALA A 131 2.93 -14.90 12.09
C ALA A 131 2.89 -15.24 10.59
N PHE A 132 1.90 -16.03 10.15
CA PHE A 132 1.72 -16.41 8.75
C PHE A 132 1.48 -15.19 7.83
N SER A 133 0.91 -14.10 8.35
CA SER A 133 0.79 -12.84 7.59
C SER A 133 2.15 -12.22 7.20
N GLY A 134 3.22 -12.58 7.89
CA GLY A 134 4.59 -12.20 7.53
C GLY A 134 5.15 -12.96 6.32
N LEU A 135 4.59 -14.12 5.98
CA LEU A 135 5.08 -14.95 4.87
C LEU A 135 4.86 -14.27 3.50
N PRO A 136 3.65 -13.74 3.18
CA PRO A 136 3.46 -12.91 1.98
C PRO A 136 4.39 -11.70 1.95
N ALA A 137 4.65 -11.05 3.09
CA ALA A 137 5.56 -9.91 3.17
C ALA A 137 7.01 -10.31 2.88
N LEU A 138 7.45 -11.50 3.32
CA LEU A 138 8.76 -12.07 2.99
C LEU A 138 8.87 -12.38 1.50
N VAL A 139 7.86 -13.03 0.92
CA VAL A 139 7.83 -13.31 -0.53
C VAL A 139 7.92 -12.01 -1.32
N GLN A 140 7.18 -10.98 -0.90
CA GLN A 140 7.24 -9.66 -1.51
C GLN A 140 8.61 -9.00 -1.31
N LEU A 141 9.24 -9.13 -0.13
CA LEU A 141 10.57 -8.59 0.15
C LEU A 141 11.65 -9.20 -0.76
N VAL A 142 11.56 -10.49 -1.06
CA VAL A 142 12.51 -11.20 -1.93
C VAL A 142 12.26 -10.92 -3.41
N THR A 143 10.99 -10.81 -3.83
CA THR A 143 10.63 -10.59 -5.24
C THR A 143 10.79 -9.14 -5.68
N LEU A 144 10.47 -8.17 -4.82
CA LEU A 144 10.48 -6.74 -5.16
C LEU A 144 11.85 -6.17 -5.64
N PRO A 145 13.02 -6.63 -5.15
CA PRO A 145 14.32 -6.25 -5.70
C PRO A 145 14.48 -6.54 -7.20
N PHE A 146 13.86 -7.61 -7.71
CA PHE A 146 13.92 -7.99 -9.12
C PHE A 146 13.05 -7.11 -10.03
N PHE A 147 12.03 -6.45 -9.47
CA PHE A 147 11.19 -5.53 -10.22
C PHE A 147 11.87 -4.17 -10.41
N PRO A 148 11.74 -3.55 -11.60
CA PRO A 148 12.32 -2.24 -11.85
C PRO A 148 11.62 -1.17 -11.01
N GLU A 149 12.36 -0.10 -10.71
CA GLU A 149 11.79 1.08 -10.05
C GLU A 149 10.80 1.78 -11.00
N SER A 150 9.83 2.52 -10.45
CA SER A 150 8.79 3.17 -11.26
C SER A 150 9.41 4.05 -12.36
N PRO A 151 9.08 3.82 -13.66
CA PRO A 151 9.67 4.59 -14.76
C PRO A 151 9.45 6.11 -14.67
N PRO A 152 8.26 6.60 -14.28
CA PRO A 152 8.06 8.02 -13.96
C PRO A 152 8.96 8.52 -12.83
N TYR A 153 9.18 7.73 -11.77
CA TYR A 153 10.07 8.13 -10.67
C TYR A 153 11.53 8.23 -11.11
N LEU A 154 12.03 7.26 -11.88
CA LEU A 154 13.39 7.28 -12.43
C LEU A 154 13.62 8.52 -13.31
N LEU A 155 12.63 8.86 -14.14
CA LEU A 155 12.72 9.97 -15.07
C LEU A 155 12.52 11.34 -14.39
N MET A 156 11.61 11.43 -13.41
CA MET A 156 11.28 12.68 -12.70
C MET A 156 12.31 13.03 -11.62
N HIS A 157 12.73 12.05 -10.81
CA HIS A 157 13.55 12.29 -9.62
C HIS A 157 15.05 12.05 -9.83
N LYS A 158 15.44 11.06 -10.64
CA LYS A 158 16.86 10.77 -10.92
C LYS A 158 17.36 11.36 -12.24
N GLY A 159 16.45 11.77 -13.14
CA GLY A 159 16.81 12.24 -14.49
C GLY A 159 17.39 11.14 -15.38
N ASP A 160 17.28 9.88 -14.96
CA ASP A 160 17.91 8.75 -15.61
C ASP A 160 17.01 8.20 -16.74
N GLN A 161 17.24 8.70 -17.95
CA GLN A 161 16.51 8.26 -19.14
C GLN A 161 16.84 6.80 -19.52
N GLU A 162 18.07 6.36 -19.28
CA GLU A 162 18.50 5.00 -19.63
C GLU A 162 17.88 3.98 -18.68
N GLY A 163 17.86 4.28 -17.38
CA GLY A 163 17.17 3.48 -16.37
C GLY A 163 15.66 3.38 -16.63
N CYS A 164 15.03 4.47 -17.07
CA CYS A 164 13.61 4.46 -17.47
C CYS A 164 13.36 3.57 -18.70
N ARG A 165 14.20 3.68 -19.75
CA ARG A 165 14.13 2.82 -20.94
C ARG A 165 14.31 1.35 -20.59
N LYS A 166 15.27 1.02 -19.71
CA LYS A 166 15.53 -0.35 -19.27
C LYS A 166 14.35 -0.90 -18.46
N ALA A 167 13.78 -0.11 -17.56
CA ALA A 167 12.58 -0.47 -16.79
C ALA A 167 11.39 -0.76 -17.71
N ILE A 168 11.15 0.10 -18.70
CA ILE A 168 10.05 -0.09 -19.67
C ILE A 168 10.26 -1.35 -20.52
N ARG A 169 11.48 -1.60 -21.02
CA ARG A 169 11.77 -2.86 -21.76
C ARG A 169 11.55 -4.09 -20.88
N GLN A 170 11.93 -4.02 -19.60
CA GLN A 170 11.73 -5.14 -18.67
C GLN A 170 10.24 -5.37 -18.35
N LEU A 171 9.42 -4.31 -18.30
CA LEU A 171 7.99 -4.38 -17.98
C LEU A 171 7.11 -4.73 -19.18
N TRP A 172 7.39 -4.17 -20.36
CA TRP A 172 6.54 -4.25 -21.55
C TRP A 172 7.15 -5.06 -22.70
N GLY A 173 8.37 -5.59 -22.51
CA GLY A 173 9.10 -6.37 -23.52
C GLY A 173 9.90 -5.52 -24.51
N GLU A 174 10.60 -6.18 -25.42
CA GLU A 174 11.34 -5.52 -26.50
C GLU A 174 10.37 -4.94 -27.53
N GLY A 175 10.39 -3.61 -27.65
CA GLY A 175 9.53 -2.87 -28.57
C GLY A 175 9.87 -1.38 -28.61
N GLN A 176 9.37 -0.69 -29.64
CA GLN A 176 9.59 0.75 -29.85
C GLN A 176 8.67 1.58 -28.92
N HIS A 177 8.91 1.54 -27.61
CA HIS A 177 8.12 2.29 -26.60
C HIS A 177 8.46 3.79 -26.53
N GLN A 178 9.02 4.35 -27.61
CA GLN A 178 9.53 5.72 -27.66
C GLN A 178 8.40 6.73 -27.44
N ALA A 179 7.23 6.49 -28.03
CA ALA A 179 6.06 7.36 -27.91
C ALA A 179 5.54 7.45 -26.46
N ASP A 180 5.54 6.33 -25.72
CA ASP A 180 5.14 6.33 -24.31
C ASP A 180 6.17 7.05 -23.42
N ILE A 181 7.46 6.93 -23.74
CA ILE A 181 8.53 7.67 -23.04
C ILE A 181 8.40 9.17 -23.30
N ASP A 182 8.11 9.58 -24.53
CA ASP A 182 7.88 10.98 -24.89
C ASP A 182 6.63 11.55 -24.20
N ASP A 183 5.58 10.74 -24.06
CA ASP A 183 4.39 11.10 -23.29
C ASP A 183 4.70 11.29 -21.80
N ILE A 184 5.49 10.40 -21.18
CA ILE A 184 5.95 10.56 -19.79
C ILE A 184 6.82 11.82 -19.65
N MET A 185 7.65 12.13 -20.65
CA MET A 185 8.44 13.36 -20.70
C MET A 185 7.57 14.62 -20.80
N LYS A 186 6.50 14.59 -21.59
CA LYS A 186 5.51 15.68 -21.67
C LYS A 186 4.78 15.85 -20.34
N GLU A 187 4.32 14.77 -19.72
CA GLU A 187 3.71 14.81 -18.37
C GLU A 187 4.67 15.44 -17.35
N LYS A 188 5.97 15.11 -17.41
CA LYS A 188 7.00 15.74 -16.56
C LYS A 188 7.12 17.24 -16.80
N ALA A 189 7.08 17.70 -18.05
CA ALA A 189 7.14 19.13 -18.37
C ALA A 189 5.92 19.89 -17.82
N THR A 190 4.73 19.29 -17.90
CA THR A 190 3.50 19.85 -17.34
C THR A 190 3.51 19.84 -15.80
N MET A 191 4.00 18.76 -15.18
CA MET A 191 4.09 18.66 -13.72
C MET A 191 5.14 19.60 -13.12
N LYS A 192 6.23 19.92 -13.83
CA LYS A 192 7.20 20.95 -13.38
C LYS A 192 6.57 22.33 -13.21
N ASN A 193 5.57 22.66 -14.02
CA ASN A 193 4.82 23.93 -13.93
C ASN A 193 3.64 23.86 -12.95
N THR A 194 3.28 22.66 -12.48
CA THR A 194 2.18 22.48 -11.54
C THR A 194 2.74 22.46 -10.12
N LYS A 195 2.42 23.47 -9.31
CA LYS A 195 2.82 23.46 -7.89
C LYS A 195 2.24 22.23 -7.20
N ILE A 196 3.08 21.53 -6.45
CA ILE A 196 2.66 20.42 -5.59
C ILE A 196 1.81 21.03 -4.46
N LEU A 197 0.49 21.07 -4.66
CA LEU A 197 -0.45 21.63 -3.69
C LEU A 197 -0.43 20.80 -2.40
N SER A 198 -0.32 21.49 -1.26
CA SER A 198 -0.53 20.90 0.06
C SER A 198 -2.00 20.50 0.22
N VAL A 199 -2.30 19.56 1.13
CA VAL A 199 -3.69 19.11 1.39
C VAL A 199 -4.58 20.30 1.79
N LEU A 200 -4.03 21.21 2.61
CA LEU A 200 -4.70 22.44 3.03
C LEU A 200 -4.92 23.44 1.89
N GLU A 201 -4.02 23.49 0.92
CA GLU A 201 -4.15 24.37 -0.25
C GLU A 201 -5.17 23.80 -1.24
N LEU A 202 -5.15 22.48 -1.44
CA LEU A 202 -6.11 21.77 -2.29
C LEU A 202 -7.55 21.94 -1.79
N MET A 203 -7.76 21.96 -0.46
CA MET A 203 -9.07 22.24 0.13
C MET A 203 -9.54 23.68 -0.09
N LYS A 204 -8.61 24.64 -0.15
CA LYS A 204 -8.95 26.06 -0.36
C LYS A 204 -9.28 26.34 -1.82
N GLU A 205 -8.65 25.62 -2.74
CA GLU A 205 -8.76 25.81 -4.19
C GLU A 205 -10.19 25.49 -4.71
N PRO A 206 -10.94 26.48 -5.23
CA PRO A 206 -12.34 26.28 -5.64
C PRO A 206 -12.50 25.26 -6.78
N ALA A 207 -11.50 25.13 -7.67
CA ALA A 207 -11.54 24.20 -8.79
C ALA A 207 -11.61 22.71 -8.37
N PHE A 208 -11.05 22.37 -7.20
CA PHE A 208 -10.96 20.99 -6.74
C PHE A 208 -12.01 20.62 -5.67
N ARG A 209 -12.81 21.57 -5.18
CA ARG A 209 -13.79 21.33 -4.10
C ARG A 209 -14.80 20.24 -4.45
N TRP A 210 -15.32 20.25 -5.67
CA TRP A 210 -16.28 19.23 -6.11
C TRP A 210 -15.66 17.84 -6.17
N GLN A 211 -14.41 17.74 -6.62
CA GLN A 211 -13.66 16.49 -6.62
C GLN A 211 -13.40 16.00 -5.19
N LEU A 212 -13.04 16.91 -4.27
CA LEU A 212 -12.87 16.59 -2.86
C LEU A 212 -14.17 16.12 -2.20
N TYR A 213 -15.30 16.78 -2.45
CA TYR A 213 -16.59 16.35 -1.93
C TYR A 213 -16.95 14.95 -2.44
N MET A 214 -16.76 14.69 -3.74
CA MET A 214 -16.99 13.36 -4.31
C MET A 214 -16.11 12.30 -3.65
N ILE A 215 -14.82 12.56 -3.47
CA ILE A 215 -13.89 11.63 -2.81
C ILE A 215 -14.31 11.37 -1.36
N VAL A 216 -14.65 12.41 -0.60
CA VAL A 216 -15.06 12.29 0.80
C VAL A 216 -16.37 11.50 0.92
N ILE A 217 -17.37 11.81 0.10
CA ILE A 217 -18.67 11.13 0.14
C ILE A 217 -18.53 9.66 -0.28
N LEU A 218 -17.77 9.37 -1.34
CA LEU A 218 -17.54 8.00 -1.79
C LEU A 218 -16.80 7.17 -0.75
N THR A 219 -15.72 7.71 -0.18
CA THR A 219 -14.93 7.01 0.83
C THR A 219 -15.71 6.82 2.13
N ALA A 220 -16.48 7.82 2.57
CA ALA A 220 -17.36 7.71 3.74
C ALA A 220 -18.44 6.64 3.52
N THR A 221 -19.13 6.66 2.37
CA THR A 221 -20.16 5.66 2.03
C THR A 221 -19.58 4.25 2.04
N ILE A 222 -18.40 4.04 1.45
CA ILE A 222 -17.74 2.71 1.42
C ILE A 222 -17.43 2.22 2.84
N GLN A 223 -16.97 3.10 3.74
CA GLN A 223 -16.68 2.71 5.12
C GLN A 223 -17.95 2.45 5.94
N LEU A 224 -19.01 3.24 5.72
CA LEU A 224 -20.30 3.13 6.41
C LEU A 224 -21.12 1.92 5.94
N CYS A 225 -20.90 1.41 4.73
CA CYS A 225 -21.50 0.16 4.26
C CYS A 225 -21.01 -1.09 5.02
N GLY A 226 -20.08 -0.95 5.98
CA GLY A 226 -19.67 -2.06 6.85
C GLY A 226 -18.67 -3.03 6.21
N ILE A 227 -18.10 -2.70 5.06
CA ILE A 227 -17.17 -3.60 4.33
C ILE A 227 -15.86 -3.85 5.10
N ASN A 228 -15.53 -2.99 6.07
CA ASN A 228 -14.40 -3.11 6.98
C ASN A 228 -14.83 -3.43 8.43
N ALA A 229 -16.11 -3.72 8.67
CA ALA A 229 -16.61 -4.16 9.98
C ALA A 229 -16.37 -5.66 10.26
N VAL A 230 -15.74 -6.38 9.31
CA VAL A 230 -15.46 -7.82 9.33
C VAL A 230 -13.99 -8.09 9.03
#